data_AF-A0A8T4X1X7-F1
#
_entry.id   AF-A0A8T4X1X7-F1
#
_cell.length_a   1.000
_cell.length_b   1.000
_cell.length_c   1.000
_cell.angle_alpha   90.00
_cell.angle_beta   90.00
_cell.angle_gamma   90.00
#
_symmetry.space_group_name_H-M   'P 1'
#
loop_
_entity.id
_entity.type
_entity.pdbx_description
1 polymer ?
#
loop_
_entity_poly.entity_id
_entity_poly.type
_entity_poly.pdbx_seq_one_letter_code
_entity_poly.pdbx_strand_id
1 'polypeptide(L)'
;MTLKKYIIDSKMFEYDRHYRECQQSNQPFIKARINPINGNYYVQIDMMPCDYEFTIDGEKQIKKLFDDEVSFLKSYPKTSFKGSNINKELSWFDGVLPDRLVSFCEKLYEISQNYHS
;
A
#
# COMPACT_ATOMS: atom_id res chain seq x y z
N MET A 1 5.03 -17.73 12.90
CA MET A 1 5.01 -17.36 11.47
C MET A 1 5.34 -15.88 11.41
N THR A 2 6.41 -15.49 10.73
CA THR A 2 6.73 -14.07 10.52
C THR A 2 5.78 -13.54 9.46
N LEU A 3 4.85 -12.67 9.85
CA LEU A 3 3.98 -11.96 8.93
C LEU A 3 4.84 -11.23 7.89
N LYS A 4 4.59 -11.48 6.61
CA LYS A 4 5.21 -10.69 5.54
C LYS A 4 4.58 -9.29 5.59
N LYS A 5 5.39 -8.27 5.89
CA LYS A 5 4.97 -6.86 5.99
C LYS A 5 4.33 -6.33 4.71
N TYR A 6 4.82 -6.79 3.55
CA TYR A 6 4.33 -6.44 2.23
C TYR A 6 4.68 -7.55 1.24
N ILE A 7 3.98 -7.54 0.11
CA ILE A 7 4.08 -8.56 -0.91
C ILE A 7 4.32 -7.88 -2.26
N ILE A 8 5.42 -8.24 -2.94
CA ILE A 8 5.80 -7.66 -4.23
C ILE A 8 5.62 -8.74 -5.30
N ASP A 9 4.81 -8.44 -6.32
CA ASP A 9 4.62 -9.28 -7.52
C ASP A 9 4.23 -10.74 -7.23
N SER A 10 3.34 -10.94 -6.24
CA SER A 10 2.89 -12.28 -5.86
C SER A 10 1.85 -12.87 -6.81
N LYS A 11 1.91 -14.20 -6.91
CA LYS A 11 0.92 -14.99 -7.65
C LYS A 11 -0.43 -14.99 -6.94
N MET A 12 -1.50 -15.17 -7.70
CA MET A 12 -2.89 -15.22 -7.22
C MET A 12 -3.09 -16.11 -5.98
N PHE A 13 -2.36 -17.21 -5.89
CA PHE A 13 -2.43 -18.18 -4.78
C PHE A 13 -1.92 -17.64 -3.44
N GLU A 14 -0.96 -16.71 -3.46
CA GLU A 14 -0.43 -16.11 -2.24
C GLU A 14 -1.45 -15.13 -1.64
N TYR A 15 -2.32 -14.53 -2.46
CA TYR A 15 -3.37 -13.65 -1.96
C TYR A 15 -4.44 -14.39 -1.14
N ASP A 16 -4.83 -15.62 -1.52
CA ASP A 16 -5.82 -16.39 -0.76
C ASP A 16 -5.32 -16.70 0.66
N ARG A 17 -4.03 -17.05 0.78
CA ARG A 17 -3.37 -17.25 2.06
C ARG A 17 -3.37 -15.98 2.91
N HIS A 18 -3.01 -14.84 2.31
CA HIS A 18 -2.98 -13.57 3.02
C HIS A 18 -4.37 -13.03 3.39
N TYR A 19 -5.40 -13.34 2.61
CA TYR A 19 -6.80 -13.08 2.99
C TYR A 19 -7.18 -13.84 4.27
N ARG A 20 -6.86 -15.13 4.34
CA ARG A 20 -7.12 -15.94 5.54
C ARG A 20 -6.30 -15.46 6.74
N GLU A 21 -5.05 -15.05 6.53
CA GLU A 21 -4.20 -14.47 7.56
C GLU A 21 -4.73 -13.10 8.04
N CYS A 22 -5.28 -12.27 7.14
CA CYS A 22 -5.94 -11.00 7.51
C CYS A 22 -7.13 -11.24 8.43
N GLN A 23 -7.98 -12.21 8.09
CA GLN A 23 -9.15 -12.56 8.91
C GLN A 23 -8.78 -13.13 10.28
N GLN A 24 -7.67 -13.87 10.38
CA GLN A 24 -7.24 -14.49 11.63
C GLN A 24 -6.46 -13.55 12.55
N SER A 25 -5.65 -12.65 11.98
CA SER A 25 -4.75 -11.77 12.74
C SER A 25 -5.21 -10.32 12.79
N ASN A 26 -6.32 -10.00 12.11
CA ASN A 26 -6.85 -8.65 11.90
C ASN A 26 -5.79 -7.63 11.45
N GLN A 27 -4.85 -8.07 10.62
CA GLN A 27 -3.73 -7.24 10.16
C GLN A 27 -3.79 -7.05 8.64
N PRO A 28 -3.97 -5.80 8.15
CA PRO A 28 -4.04 -5.52 6.73
C PRO A 28 -2.70 -5.86 6.09
N PHE A 29 -2.76 -6.26 4.81
CA PHE A 29 -1.55 -6.56 4.04
C PHE A 29 -1.40 -5.58 2.88
N ILE A 30 -0.14 -5.32 2.53
CA ILE A 30 0.23 -4.40 1.47
C ILE A 30 0.67 -5.21 0.26
N LYS A 31 0.06 -4.93 -0.89
CA LYS A 31 0.37 -5.50 -2.19
C LYS A 31 1.09 -4.45 -3.02
N ALA A 32 2.22 -4.81 -3.61
CA ALA A 32 2.89 -4.04 -4.63
C ALA A 32 2.91 -4.85 -5.92
N ARG A 33 2.48 -4.25 -7.03
CA ARG A 33 2.48 -4.87 -8.36
C ARG A 33 3.21 -3.98 -9.33
N ILE A 34 4.11 -4.54 -10.13
CA ILE A 34 4.75 -3.76 -11.18
C ILE A 34 3.75 -3.49 -12.31
N ASN A 35 3.71 -2.25 -12.78
CA ASN A 35 2.92 -1.84 -13.92
C ASN A 35 3.80 -2.04 -15.18
N PRO A 36 3.44 -2.98 -16.08
CA PRO A 36 4.30 -3.39 -17.19
C PRO A 36 4.50 -2.31 -18.25
N ILE A 37 3.69 -1.25 -18.23
CA ILE A 37 3.73 -0.16 -19.22
C ILE A 37 4.85 0.83 -18.92
N ASN A 38 5.19 1.03 -17.64
CA ASN A 38 6.06 2.12 -17.18
C ASN A 38 7.18 1.65 -16.24
N GLY A 39 7.12 0.40 -15.75
CA GLY A 39 8.09 -0.15 -14.80
C GLY A 39 7.92 0.39 -13.37
N ASN A 40 6.87 1.17 -13.11
CA ASN A 40 6.55 1.70 -11.78
C ASN A 40 5.67 0.71 -11.01
N TYR A 41 5.67 0.80 -9.69
CA TYR A 41 4.86 -0.04 -8.84
C TYR A 41 3.52 0.61 -8.50
N TYR A 42 2.49 -0.21 -8.55
CA TYR A 42 1.17 0.01 -8.01
C TYR A 42 1.11 -0.62 -6.63
N VAL A 43 0.97 0.20 -5.58
CA VAL A 43 0.89 -0.25 -4.19
C VAL A 43 -0.56 -0.13 -3.72
N GLN A 44 -1.09 -1.18 -3.11
CA GLN A 44 -2.46 -1.27 -2.59
C GLN A 44 -2.44 -1.90 -1.21
N ILE A 45 -3.19 -1.33 -0.28
CA ILE A 45 -3.49 -1.92 1.03
C ILE A 45 -4.97 -2.27 1.06
N ASP A 46 -5.26 -3.55 1.30
CA ASP A 46 -6.61 -4.06 1.45
C ASP A 46 -6.94 -4.17 2.93
N MET A 47 -8.00 -3.48 3.33
CA MET A 47 -8.47 -3.46 4.72
C MET A 47 -9.81 -4.17 4.86
N MET A 48 -10.69 -4.06 3.87
CA MET A 48 -11.98 -4.76 3.80
C MET A 48 -11.98 -6.26 4.16
N PRO A 49 -10.98 -7.10 3.79
CA PRO A 49 -10.98 -8.51 4.19
C PRO A 49 -10.79 -8.80 5.67
N CYS A 50 -10.52 -7.77 6.46
CA CYS A 50 -10.22 -7.79 7.87
C CYS A 50 -11.11 -6.72 8.51
N ASP A 51 -11.47 -6.87 9.78
CA ASP A 51 -12.24 -5.84 10.49
C ASP A 51 -11.28 -4.73 10.97
N TYR A 52 -10.58 -4.15 10.00
CA TYR A 52 -9.49 -3.21 10.21
C TYR A 52 -9.89 -1.86 9.63
N GLU A 53 -9.99 -0.85 10.49
CA GLU A 53 -10.22 0.53 10.10
C GLU A 53 -9.05 1.43 10.51
N PHE A 54 -8.65 2.32 9.61
CA PHE A 54 -7.73 3.39 9.97
C PHE A 54 -8.45 4.42 10.86
N THR A 55 -7.74 4.86 11.91
CA THR A 55 -8.13 6.09 12.61
C THR A 55 -8.04 7.30 11.68
N ILE A 56 -8.76 8.37 12.01
CA ILE A 56 -8.75 9.64 11.25
C ILE A 56 -7.33 10.19 11.07
N ASP A 57 -6.46 9.98 12.06
CA ASP A 57 -5.06 10.43 11.97
C ASP A 57 -4.21 9.51 11.07
N GLY A 58 -4.51 8.22 11.01
CA GLY A 58 -3.92 7.30 10.02
C GLY A 58 -4.23 7.71 8.59
N GLU A 59 -5.49 8.05 8.29
CA GLU A 59 -5.90 8.55 6.97
C GLU A 59 -5.12 9.83 6.58
N LYS A 60 -4.93 10.76 7.51
CA LYS A 60 -4.14 11.97 7.27
C LYS A 60 -2.67 11.66 6.99
N GLN A 61 -2.07 10.70 7.69
CA GLN A 61 -0.68 10.31 7.47
C GLN A 61 -0.50 9.63 6.10
N ILE A 62 -1.42 8.75 5.70
CA ILE A 62 -1.41 8.14 4.36
C ILE A 62 -1.54 9.22 3.30
N LYS A 63 -2.47 10.17 3.49
CA LYS A 63 -2.65 11.28 2.56
C LYS A 63 -1.40 12.12 2.42
N LYS A 64 -0.75 12.47 3.53
CA LYS A 64 0.52 13.19 3.53
C LYS A 64 1.61 12.43 2.79
N LEU A 65 1.72 11.13 3.03
CA LEU A 65 2.69 10.26 2.37
C LEU A 65 2.44 10.19 0.84
N PHE A 66 1.18 10.15 0.42
CA PHE A 66 0.82 10.18 -1.00
C PHE A 66 1.11 11.54 -1.62
N ASP A 67 0.76 12.64 -0.95
CA ASP A 67 1.02 14.00 -1.43
C ASP A 67 2.52 14.28 -1.58
N ASP A 68 3.35 13.79 -0.65
CA ASP A 68 4.82 13.86 -0.72
C ASP A 68 5.36 13.08 -1.93
N GLU A 69 4.86 11.86 -2.17
CA GLU A 69 5.25 11.08 -3.35
C GLU A 69 4.76 11.70 -4.66
N VAL A 70 3.53 12.23 -4.72
CA VAL A 70 3.02 12.94 -5.90
C VAL A 70 3.88 14.17 -6.20
N SER A 71 4.28 14.91 -5.17
CA SER A 71 5.15 16.09 -5.33
C SER A 71 6.53 15.70 -5.86
N PHE A 72 7.09 14.59 -5.38
CA PHE A 72 8.33 14.03 -5.92
C PHE A 72 8.18 13.53 -7.35
N LEU A 73 7.05 12.91 -7.68
CA LEU A 73 6.77 12.46 -9.04
C LEU A 73 6.65 13.65 -9.99
N LYS A 74 6.00 14.76 -9.61
CA LYS A 74 5.90 15.97 -10.46
C LYS A 74 7.27 16.53 -10.88
N SER A 75 8.32 16.37 -10.08
CA SER A 75 9.67 16.79 -10.45
C SER A 75 10.42 15.76 -11.31
N TYR A 76 9.85 14.56 -11.49
CA TYR A 76 10.43 13.47 -12.27
C TYR A 76 9.91 13.49 -13.72
N PRO A 77 10.80 13.44 -14.74
CA PRO A 77 10.43 13.63 -16.14
C PRO A 77 9.64 12.47 -16.78
N LYS A 78 9.49 11.34 -16.07
CA LYS A 78 8.72 10.17 -16.51
C LYS A 78 7.64 9.84 -15.50
N THR A 79 6.54 10.60 -15.49
CA THR A 79 5.41 10.30 -14.62
C THR A 79 4.24 9.71 -15.38
N SER A 80 4.03 8.43 -15.13
CA SER A 80 2.83 7.69 -15.52
C SER A 80 1.87 7.57 -14.33
N PHE A 81 1.86 8.56 -13.43
CA PHE A 81 1.00 8.59 -12.26
C PHE A 81 -0.45 8.66 -12.73
N LYS A 82 -1.21 7.57 -12.58
CA LYS A 82 -2.65 7.57 -12.93
C LYS A 82 -3.51 8.14 -11.82
N GLY A 83 -3.04 8.08 -10.57
CA GLY A 83 -3.80 8.54 -9.41
C GLY A 83 -3.42 7.82 -8.13
N SER A 84 -4.11 8.21 -7.07
CA SER A 84 -4.12 7.53 -5.79
C SER A 84 -5.52 7.61 -5.22
N ASN A 85 -5.95 6.57 -4.51
CA ASN A 85 -7.19 6.59 -3.77
C ASN A 85 -6.92 6.25 -2.31
N ILE A 86 -7.59 6.97 -1.42
CA ILE A 86 -7.55 6.70 0.02
C ILE A 86 -9.01 6.51 0.41
N ASN A 87 -9.38 5.27 0.68
CA ASN A 87 -10.71 4.92 1.14
C ASN A 87 -10.60 3.99 2.35
N LYS A 88 -11.60 4.03 3.23
CA LYS A 88 -11.63 3.24 4.47
C LYS A 88 -11.51 1.74 4.24
N GLU A 89 -12.01 1.27 3.11
CA GLU A 89 -12.03 -0.15 2.74
C GLU A 89 -10.77 -0.57 1.97
N LEU A 90 -10.20 0.35 1.18
CA LEU A 90 -9.12 0.07 0.24
C LEU A 90 -8.38 1.36 -0.13
N SER A 91 -7.06 1.36 0.04
CA SER A 91 -6.21 2.49 -0.35
C SER A 91 -5.16 2.04 -1.35
N TRP A 92 -4.94 2.80 -2.41
CA TRP A 92 -3.98 2.46 -3.46
C TRP A 92 -3.26 3.68 -4.03
N PHE A 93 -2.06 3.46 -4.52
CA PHE A 93 -1.19 4.45 -5.10
C PHE A 93 -0.52 3.89 -6.36
N ASP A 94 -0.69 4.56 -7.50
CA ASP A 94 -0.06 4.16 -8.76
C ASP A 94 1.14 5.06 -9.07
N GLY A 95 2.33 4.48 -9.26
CA GLY A 95 3.50 5.24 -9.70
C GLY A 95 4.66 5.26 -8.69
N VAL A 96 4.70 4.35 -7.72
CA VAL A 96 5.85 4.23 -6.82
C VAL A 96 7.07 3.78 -7.61
N LEU A 97 8.17 4.51 -7.53
CA LEU A 97 9.41 4.11 -8.20
C LEU A 97 9.99 2.84 -7.57
N PRO A 98 10.61 1.93 -8.35
CA PRO A 98 11.27 0.73 -7.83
C PRO A 98 12.22 1.01 -6.65
N ASP A 99 13.02 2.07 -6.77
CA ASP A 99 14.00 2.45 -5.75
C ASP A 99 13.37 2.94 -4.44
N ARG A 100 12.12 3.42 -4.48
CA ARG A 100 11.39 3.93 -3.31
C ARG A 100 10.34 2.96 -2.79
N LEU A 101 10.12 1.84 -3.48
CA LEU A 101 9.09 0.87 -3.15
C LEU A 101 9.21 0.35 -1.72
N VAL A 102 10.40 -0.09 -1.33
CA VAL A 102 10.64 -0.67 0.00
C VAL A 102 10.34 0.36 1.09
N SER A 103 10.89 1.58 0.95
CA SER A 103 10.66 2.66 1.91
C SER A 103 9.18 3.07 2.00
N PHE A 104 8.49 3.10 0.86
CA PHE A 104 7.07 3.40 0.80
C PHE A 104 6.23 2.32 1.51
N CYS A 105 6.47 1.04 1.21
CA CYS A 105 5.77 -0.07 1.83
C CYS A 105 6.05 -0.17 3.33
N GLU A 106 7.28 0.10 3.78
CA GLU A 106 7.62 0.11 5.20
C GLU A 106 6.89 1.23 5.96
N LYS A 107 6.88 2.45 5.42
CA LYS A 107 6.13 3.56 6.04
C LYS A 107 4.63 3.30 6.05
N LEU A 108 4.07 2.76 4.97
CA LEU A 108 2.66 2.40 4.90
C LEU A 108 2.33 1.31 5.94
N TYR A 109 3.24 0.35 6.13
CA TYR A 109 3.12 -0.67 7.17
C TYR A 109 3.19 -0.06 8.57
N GLU A 110 4.15 0.83 8.85
CA GLU A 110 4.24 1.53 10.14
C GLU A 110 2.96 2.32 10.46
N ILE A 111 2.39 3.01 9.47
CA ILE A 111 1.11 3.71 9.65
C ILE A 111 0.00 2.71 9.98
N SER A 112 -0.05 1.56 9.30
CA SER A 112 -1.00 0.47 9.61
C SER A 112 -0.78 -0.20 10.97
N GLN A 113 0.42 -0.11 11.56
CA GLN A 113 0.63 -0.64 12.91
C GLN A 113 0.33 0.41 13.97
N ASN A 114 0.62 1.68 13.72
CA ASN A 114 0.50 2.75 14.72
C ASN A 114 -0.89 3.39 14.80
N TYR A 115 -1.72 3.24 13.76
CA TYR A 115 -2.99 3.96 13.62
C TYR A 115 -4.20 3.03 13.40
N HIS A 116 -4.16 1.85 14.01
CA HIS A 116 -5.29 0.92 14.08
C HIS A 116 -6.23 1.28 15.25
N SER A 117 -7.54 1.12 15.05
CA SER A 117 -8.55 1.31 16.10
C SER A 117 -8.94 0.01 16.79
#